data_AF-A0A433PMB1-F1
#
_entry.id   AF-A0A433PMB1-F1
#
_cell.length_a   1.000
_cell.length_b   1.000
_cell.length_c   1.000
_cell.angle_alpha   90.00
_cell.angle_beta   90.00
_cell.angle_gamma   90.00
#
_symmetry.space_group_name_H-M   'P 1'
#
loop_
_entity.id
_entity.type
_entity.pdbx_description
1 polymer ?
#
loop_
_entity_poly.entity_id
_entity_poly.type
_entity_poly.pdbx_seq_one_letter_code
_entity_poly.pdbx_strand_id
1 'polypeptide(L)'
;MLGPYRRYFRQTLLGCTTESCPAAQQPVARDPPDAATIAFSLAQTSQAYTCPHAEAVPDTFGVSLGDLEQLYNECQATGDFEAMSRMVSNTFGTSPSLASSFLDTTGSVDKYSVQQAYALLIHKCPSNVKEAFLKGILEQLRLLKSLDLTPNVDTSKLLPLLVILLQNPLLLDPESHAEVLPSVCEVLCKLPQYHHPVLCHDLLIPPSSHIIVANGPIHNKDDHEYMARELEHLIGIFHHFVTLRLLSRTDDNMTPNRDVAIMNATKCLAMFCILLVAFHPELFPTIGCSLSFTLFP
;
A
#
# COMPACT_ATOMS: atom_id res chain seq x y z
N MET A 1 27.73 13.45 -12.75
CA MET A 1 27.89 14.55 -11.79
C MET A 1 26.72 14.71 -10.80
N LEU A 2 25.46 14.42 -11.18
CA LEU A 2 24.30 14.60 -10.28
C LEU A 2 24.28 13.66 -9.05
N GLY A 3 24.77 12.42 -9.18
CA GLY A 3 24.83 11.45 -8.07
C GLY A 3 25.70 11.91 -6.89
N PRO A 4 26.99 12.21 -7.12
CA PRO A 4 27.90 12.70 -6.06
C PRO A 4 27.42 14.02 -5.44
N TYR A 5 26.91 14.94 -6.26
CA TYR A 5 26.37 16.22 -5.81
C TYR A 5 25.21 16.06 -4.82
N ARG A 6 24.24 15.17 -5.11
CA ARG A 6 23.11 14.91 -4.20
C ARG A 6 23.57 14.34 -2.86
N ARG A 7 24.58 13.46 -2.86
CA ARG A 7 25.13 12.89 -1.63
C ARG A 7 25.82 13.95 -0.77
N TYR A 8 26.65 14.80 -1.37
CA TYR A 8 27.28 15.90 -0.64
C TYR A 8 26.25 16.91 -0.13
N PHE A 9 25.22 17.23 -0.90
CA PHE A 9 24.15 18.14 -0.49
C PHE A 9 23.44 17.66 0.78
N ARG A 10 23.04 16.39 0.80
CA ARG A 10 22.41 15.79 1.99
C ARG A 10 23.35 15.74 3.18
N GLN A 11 24.61 15.36 2.97
CA GLN A 11 25.63 15.30 4.02
C GLN A 11 25.89 16.67 4.66
N THR A 12 25.94 17.75 3.86
CA THR A 12 26.15 19.11 4.37
C THR A 12 24.91 19.67 5.08
N LEU A 13 23.71 19.31 4.62
CA LEU A 13 22.45 19.81 5.18
C LEU A 13 22.04 19.10 6.48
N LEU A 14 22.20 17.79 6.52
CA LEU A 14 21.70 16.94 7.62
C LEU A 14 22.80 16.53 8.61
N GLY A 15 24.06 16.73 8.24
CA GLY A 15 25.20 16.23 9.01
C GLY A 15 25.27 14.70 9.01
N CYS A 16 26.11 14.16 9.90
CA CYS A 16 26.16 12.73 10.18
C CYS A 16 25.98 12.52 11.68
N THR A 17 25.14 11.56 12.07
CA THR A 17 24.78 11.29 13.46
C THR A 17 25.75 10.36 14.17
N THR A 18 26.76 9.80 13.49
CA THR A 18 27.75 8.91 14.10
C THR A 18 29.08 9.63 14.37
N GLU A 19 29.49 9.66 15.64
CA GLU A 19 30.74 10.29 16.10
C GLU A 19 32.01 9.69 15.46
N SER A 20 31.92 8.46 14.94
CA SER A 20 32.99 7.74 14.25
C SER A 20 33.05 8.01 12.74
N CYS A 21 32.17 8.85 12.19
CA CYS A 21 32.14 9.12 10.77
C CYS A 21 33.27 10.09 10.35
N PRO A 22 34.10 9.77 9.35
CA PRO A 22 35.10 10.70 8.83
C PRO A 22 34.48 11.97 8.22
N ALA A 23 33.18 11.95 7.90
CA ALA A 23 32.40 13.10 7.44
C ALA A 23 31.88 14.01 8.58
N ALA A 24 31.95 13.57 9.84
CA ALA A 24 31.46 14.36 10.99
C ALA A 24 32.25 15.65 11.24
N GLN A 25 33.45 15.76 10.64
CA GLN A 25 34.29 16.97 10.70
C GLN A 25 33.95 18.00 9.60
N GLN A 26 33.01 17.70 8.70
CA GLN A 26 32.63 18.64 7.65
C GLN A 26 31.66 19.70 8.17
N PRO A 27 31.75 20.94 7.65
CA PRO A 27 30.86 22.02 8.07
C PRO A 27 29.41 21.67 7.74
N VAL A 28 28.55 21.65 8.75
CA VAL A 28 27.10 21.54 8.59
C VAL A 28 26.56 22.92 8.26
N ALA A 29 25.90 23.06 7.11
CA ALA A 29 25.26 24.30 6.72
C ALA A 29 23.89 24.41 7.41
N ARG A 30 23.54 25.61 7.89
CA ARG A 30 22.24 25.83 8.55
C ARG A 30 21.09 25.96 7.55
N ASP A 31 21.38 26.39 6.32
CA ASP A 31 20.38 26.67 5.31
C ASP A 31 20.64 25.94 3.96
N PRO A 32 19.58 25.55 3.22
CA PRO A 32 19.71 24.82 1.95
C PRO A 32 20.57 25.48 0.84
N PRO A 33 20.57 26.81 0.64
CA PRO A 33 21.41 27.44 -0.39
C PRO A 33 22.91 27.28 -0.13
N ASP A 34 23.30 27.35 1.15
CA ASP A 34 24.69 27.18 1.57
C ASP A 34 25.13 25.72 1.44
N ALA A 35 24.24 24.79 1.80
CA ALA A 35 24.46 23.36 1.59
C ALA A 35 24.67 23.02 0.10
N ALA A 36 23.93 23.66 -0.81
CA ALA A 36 24.06 23.47 -2.27
C ALA A 36 25.42 23.94 -2.78
N THR A 37 25.87 25.10 -2.29
CA THR A 37 27.15 25.70 -2.68
C THR A 37 28.33 24.85 -2.21
N ILE A 38 28.28 24.36 -0.97
CA ILE A 38 29.30 23.48 -0.39
C ILE A 38 29.28 22.11 -1.08
N ALA A 39 28.11 21.55 -1.36
CA ALA A 39 27.99 20.28 -2.07
C ALA A 39 28.54 20.33 -3.50
N PHE A 40 28.35 21.47 -4.17
CA PHE A 40 28.89 21.68 -5.51
C PHE A 40 30.42 21.73 -5.50
N SER A 41 31.03 22.42 -4.54
CA SER A 41 32.49 22.48 -4.40
C SER A 41 33.10 21.14 -4.00
N LEU A 42 32.43 20.36 -3.14
CA LEU A 42 32.83 19.00 -2.77
C LEU A 42 32.73 18.03 -3.96
N ALA A 43 31.67 18.16 -4.77
CA ALA A 43 31.50 17.36 -5.99
C ALA A 43 32.57 17.63 -7.05
N GLN A 44 33.12 18.85 -7.10
CA GLN A 44 34.18 19.22 -8.04
C GLN A 44 35.56 18.75 -7.60
N THR A 45 35.84 18.74 -6.29
CA THR A 45 37.18 18.43 -5.77
C THR A 45 37.46 16.93 -5.63
N SER A 46 36.43 16.06 -5.66
CA SER A 46 36.54 14.59 -5.59
C SER A 46 37.34 14.04 -4.39
N GLN A 47 37.62 14.87 -3.38
CA GLN A 47 38.45 14.53 -2.21
C GLN A 47 37.64 14.26 -0.94
N ALA A 48 36.31 14.32 -1.01
CA ALA A 48 35.46 14.26 0.16
C ALA A 48 34.98 12.82 0.44
N TYR A 49 35.34 12.31 1.63
CA TYR A 49 34.80 11.08 2.17
C TYR A 49 33.27 11.17 2.27
N THR A 50 32.57 10.34 1.48
CA THR A 50 31.12 10.20 1.56
C THR A 50 30.76 9.30 2.73
N CYS A 51 29.87 9.74 3.59
CA CYS A 51 29.38 8.89 4.67
C CYS A 51 28.62 7.67 4.10
N PRO A 52 28.99 6.42 4.42
CA PRO A 52 28.26 5.23 3.98
C PRO A 52 26.85 5.14 4.59
N HIS A 53 26.57 5.89 5.67
CA HIS A 53 25.26 5.97 6.30
C HIS A 53 24.38 7.11 5.77
N ALA A 54 24.89 7.97 4.87
CA ALA A 54 24.07 9.03 4.25
C ALA A 54 22.98 8.48 3.30
N GLU A 55 23.02 7.18 2.99
CA GLU A 55 21.96 6.48 2.24
C GLU A 55 20.88 5.88 3.15
N ALA A 56 21.06 5.91 4.47
CA ALA A 56 20.18 5.25 5.45
C ALA A 56 19.25 6.22 6.20
N VAL A 57 18.85 7.33 5.56
CA VAL A 57 17.64 8.05 5.97
C VAL A 57 16.60 7.75 4.92
N PRO A 58 15.56 6.93 5.21
CA PRO A 58 14.46 6.77 4.28
C PRO A 58 13.86 8.15 4.06
N ASP A 59 13.69 8.55 2.79
CA ASP A 59 12.89 9.71 2.42
C ASP A 59 11.47 9.48 2.96
N THR A 60 11.18 9.89 4.21
CA THR A 60 9.88 9.75 4.87
C THR A 60 8.90 10.77 4.29
N PHE A 61 8.41 10.49 3.09
CA PHE A 61 7.22 11.13 2.52
C PHE A 61 5.93 10.37 2.84
N GLY A 62 6.01 9.37 3.72
CA GLY A 62 4.88 8.56 4.16
C GLY A 62 4.16 9.17 5.35
N VAL A 63 2.87 8.85 5.47
CA VAL A 63 2.02 9.23 6.61
C VAL A 63 1.82 8.01 7.50
N SER A 64 1.90 8.21 8.82
CA SER A 64 1.56 7.20 9.81
C SER A 64 0.12 7.37 10.33
N LEU A 65 -0.41 6.35 11.00
CA LEU A 65 -1.70 6.47 11.70
C LEU A 65 -1.66 7.60 12.73
N GLY A 66 -0.55 7.73 13.47
CA GLY A 66 -0.38 8.77 14.49
C GLY A 66 -0.46 10.19 13.92
N ASP A 67 0.11 10.41 12.72
CA ASP A 67 0.03 11.72 12.04
C ASP A 67 -1.42 12.06 11.66
N LEU A 68 -2.19 11.08 11.18
CA LEU A 68 -3.61 11.26 10.84
C LEU A 68 -4.46 11.52 12.08
N GLU A 69 -4.25 10.79 13.16
CA GLU A 69 -4.98 10.95 14.41
C GLU A 69 -4.68 12.30 15.07
N GLN A 70 -3.40 12.70 15.09
CA GLN A 70 -3.00 14.00 15.58
C GLN A 70 -3.68 15.12 14.79
N LEU A 71 -3.59 15.08 13.46
CA LEU A 71 -4.18 16.12 12.62
C LEU A 71 -5.71 16.13 12.73
N TYR A 72 -6.35 14.96 12.84
CA TYR A 72 -7.78 14.87 13.08
C TYR A 72 -8.19 15.59 14.38
N ASN A 73 -7.46 15.35 15.47
CA ASN A 73 -7.74 15.99 16.76
C ASN A 73 -7.53 17.51 16.71
N GLU A 74 -6.49 17.98 16.02
CA GLU A 74 -6.24 19.40 15.79
C GLU A 74 -7.37 20.04 14.96
N CYS A 75 -7.77 19.42 13.85
CA CYS A 75 -8.87 19.86 13.01
C CYS A 75 -10.22 19.85 13.74
N GLN A 76 -10.45 18.86 14.62
CA GLN A 76 -11.66 18.80 15.44
C GLN A 76 -11.73 19.97 16.43
N ALA A 77 -10.59 20.38 16.99
CA ALA A 77 -10.51 21.51 17.91
C ALA A 77 -10.75 22.86 17.21
N THR A 78 -10.29 23.02 15.97
CA THR A 78 -10.44 24.27 15.19
C THR A 78 -11.71 24.33 14.35
N GLY A 79 -12.31 23.18 14.03
CA GLY A 79 -13.42 23.05 13.10
C GLY A 79 -13.01 23.14 11.62
N ASP A 80 -11.71 23.23 11.32
CA ASP A 80 -11.18 23.36 9.97
C ASP A 80 -10.41 22.09 9.55
N PHE A 81 -10.92 21.42 8.50
CA PHE A 81 -10.38 20.17 7.97
C PHE A 81 -9.66 20.34 6.63
N GLU A 82 -9.38 21.57 6.18
CA GLU A 82 -8.72 21.81 4.89
C GLU A 82 -7.32 21.20 4.85
N ALA A 83 -6.55 21.34 5.95
CA ALA A 83 -5.21 20.76 6.06
C ALA A 83 -5.24 19.23 5.95
N MET A 84 -6.20 18.58 6.62
CA MET A 84 -6.40 17.13 6.57
C MET A 84 -6.80 16.68 5.16
N SER A 85 -7.74 17.38 4.52
CA SER A 85 -8.15 17.11 3.14
C SER A 85 -6.97 17.16 2.16
N ARG A 86 -6.06 18.13 2.34
CA ARG A 86 -4.87 18.28 1.49
C ARG A 86 -3.85 17.17 1.74
N MET A 87 -3.59 16.84 3.00
CA MET A 87 -2.72 15.72 3.37
C MET A 87 -3.23 14.42 2.75
N VAL A 88 -4.51 14.09 2.96
CA VAL A 88 -5.14 12.88 2.43
C VAL A 88 -5.06 12.82 0.90
N SER A 89 -5.34 13.92 0.21
CA SER A 89 -5.22 13.99 -1.25
C SER A 89 -3.79 13.71 -1.72
N ASN A 90 -2.79 14.29 -1.05
CA ASN A 90 -1.39 14.11 -1.40
C ASN A 90 -0.90 12.69 -1.14
N THR A 91 -1.26 12.12 0.01
CA THR A 91 -0.85 10.76 0.40
C THR A 91 -1.48 9.72 -0.49
N PHE A 92 -2.82 9.74 -0.62
CA PHE A 92 -3.54 8.72 -1.37
C PHE A 92 -3.53 8.95 -2.88
N GLY A 93 -3.27 10.18 -3.35
CA GLY A 93 -3.19 10.49 -4.78
C GLY A 93 -1.80 10.30 -5.40
N THR A 94 -0.77 9.94 -4.62
CA THR A 94 0.58 9.75 -5.15
C THR A 94 1.21 8.42 -4.73
N SER A 95 1.64 7.63 -5.72
CA SER A 95 2.21 6.29 -5.46
C SER A 95 3.39 6.29 -4.48
N PRO A 96 4.37 7.22 -4.58
CA PRO A 96 5.52 7.20 -3.69
C PRO A 96 5.16 7.48 -2.23
N SER A 97 4.21 8.39 -1.97
CA SER A 97 3.81 8.73 -0.60
C SER A 97 3.04 7.57 0.01
N LEU A 98 2.02 7.04 -0.70
CA LEU A 98 1.23 5.92 -0.22
C LEU A 98 2.09 4.68 0.04
N ALA A 99 3.00 4.33 -0.88
CA ALA A 99 3.86 3.17 -0.72
C ALA A 99 4.86 3.26 0.45
N SER A 100 5.17 4.48 0.91
CA SER A 100 5.98 4.71 2.11
C SER A 100 5.16 4.93 3.38
N SER A 101 3.83 4.93 3.27
CA SER A 101 2.91 5.15 4.39
C SER A 101 2.55 3.83 5.07
N PHE A 102 2.23 3.89 6.36
CA PHE A 102 1.79 2.73 7.14
C PHE A 102 2.75 1.54 7.11
N LEU A 103 4.07 1.79 7.07
CA LEU A 103 5.07 0.73 7.15
C LEU A 103 5.43 0.44 8.62
N ASP A 104 5.59 -0.83 8.95
CA ASP A 104 6.10 -1.28 10.24
C ASP A 104 7.63 -1.18 10.32
N THR A 105 8.20 -1.59 11.45
CA THR A 105 9.66 -1.54 11.69
C THR A 105 10.45 -2.48 10.77
N THR A 106 9.79 -3.42 10.11
CA THR A 106 10.38 -4.35 9.13
C THR A 106 10.31 -3.83 7.69
N GLY A 107 9.58 -2.73 7.47
CA GLY A 107 9.29 -2.18 6.15
C GLY A 107 8.10 -2.84 5.44
N SER A 108 7.34 -3.67 6.15
CA SER A 108 6.09 -4.28 5.67
C SER A 108 4.90 -3.37 5.96
N VAL A 109 3.77 -3.53 5.27
CA VAL A 109 2.58 -2.71 5.56
C VAL A 109 1.94 -3.16 6.87
N ASP A 110 1.81 -2.23 7.82
CA ASP A 110 1.01 -2.40 9.02
C ASP A 110 -0.49 -2.31 8.68
N LYS A 111 -1.07 -3.47 8.38
CA LYS A 111 -2.49 -3.61 8.03
C LYS A 111 -3.42 -3.10 9.13
N TYR A 112 -3.05 -3.23 10.40
CA TYR A 112 -3.86 -2.70 11.50
C TYR A 112 -3.91 -1.17 11.44
N SER A 113 -2.76 -0.53 11.25
CA SER A 113 -2.70 0.93 11.07
C SER A 113 -3.49 1.40 9.84
N VAL A 114 -3.43 0.67 8.73
CA VAL A 114 -4.20 0.98 7.51
C VAL A 114 -5.71 0.90 7.78
N GLN A 115 -6.18 -0.18 8.41
CA GLN A 115 -7.59 -0.37 8.73
C GLN A 115 -8.12 0.74 9.65
N GLN A 116 -7.34 1.12 10.67
CA GLN A 116 -7.70 2.24 11.56
C GLN A 116 -7.72 3.58 10.83
N ALA A 117 -6.76 3.82 9.94
CA ALA A 117 -6.73 5.01 9.10
C ALA A 117 -7.98 5.10 8.21
N TYR A 118 -8.40 3.99 7.59
CA TYR A 118 -9.64 3.95 6.82
C TYR A 118 -10.88 4.18 7.68
N ALA A 119 -10.95 3.58 8.86
CA ALA A 119 -12.06 3.83 9.78
C ALA A 119 -12.17 5.31 10.19
N LEU A 120 -11.03 5.96 10.46
CA LEU A 120 -10.96 7.40 10.74
C LEU A 120 -11.46 8.23 9.55
N LEU A 121 -10.91 7.99 8.35
CA LEU A 121 -11.22 8.75 7.15
C LEU A 121 -12.67 8.58 6.70
N ILE A 122 -13.21 7.37 6.76
CA ILE A 122 -14.55 7.06 6.23
C ILE A 122 -15.65 7.34 7.25
N HIS A 123 -15.44 7.05 8.54
CA HIS A 123 -16.51 7.13 9.53
C HIS A 123 -16.46 8.37 10.41
N LYS A 124 -15.26 8.92 10.69
CA LYS A 124 -15.11 10.05 11.62
C LYS A 124 -14.92 11.40 10.94
N CYS A 125 -14.27 11.45 9.79
CA CYS A 125 -13.97 12.71 9.10
C CYS A 125 -15.21 13.32 8.40
N PRO A 126 -15.23 14.64 8.16
CA PRO A 126 -16.28 15.31 7.38
C PRO A 126 -16.21 15.00 5.87
N SER A 127 -17.29 15.32 5.15
CA SER A 127 -17.47 14.96 3.74
C SER A 127 -16.35 15.44 2.81
N ASN A 128 -15.78 16.63 3.04
CA ASN A 128 -14.68 17.15 2.22
C ASN A 128 -13.43 16.25 2.30
N VAL A 129 -13.10 15.71 3.47
CA VAL A 129 -11.97 14.78 3.66
C VAL A 129 -12.29 13.42 3.03
N LYS A 130 -13.54 12.94 3.16
CA LYS A 130 -13.99 11.69 2.51
C LYS A 130 -13.90 11.79 0.99
N GLU A 131 -14.34 12.90 0.41
CA GLU A 131 -14.26 13.16 -1.03
C GLU A 131 -12.80 13.23 -1.50
N ALA A 132 -11.92 13.89 -0.74
CA ALA A 132 -10.50 13.94 -1.02
C ALA A 132 -9.86 12.55 -1.00
N PHE A 133 -10.22 11.73 -0.01
CA PHE A 133 -9.81 10.34 0.10
C PHE A 133 -10.24 9.52 -1.12
N LEU A 134 -11.53 9.55 -1.47
CA LEU A 134 -12.07 8.83 -2.63
C LEU A 134 -11.39 9.26 -3.94
N LYS A 135 -11.23 10.56 -4.16
CA LYS A 135 -10.52 11.10 -5.33
C LYS A 135 -9.07 10.62 -5.37
N GLY A 136 -8.39 10.59 -4.22
CA GLY A 136 -7.03 10.06 -4.09
C GLY A 136 -6.95 8.58 -4.51
N ILE A 137 -7.83 7.74 -3.97
CA ILE A 137 -7.90 6.31 -4.32
C ILE A 137 -8.14 6.11 -5.82
N LEU A 138 -9.10 6.83 -6.41
CA LEU A 138 -9.40 6.72 -7.84
C LEU A 138 -8.22 7.18 -8.71
N GLU A 139 -7.58 8.28 -8.35
CA GLU A 139 -6.39 8.77 -9.04
C GLU A 139 -5.23 7.77 -8.95
N GLN A 140 -5.04 7.16 -7.77
CA GLN A 140 -4.02 6.14 -7.57
C GLN A 140 -4.27 4.91 -8.46
N LEU A 141 -5.52 4.45 -8.54
CA LEU A 141 -5.89 3.35 -9.42
C LEU A 141 -5.68 3.72 -10.89
N ARG A 142 -6.01 4.96 -11.29
CA ARG A 142 -5.75 5.48 -12.64
C ARG A 142 -4.26 5.44 -12.98
N LEU A 143 -3.40 5.90 -12.05
CA LEU A 143 -1.94 5.88 -12.21
C LEU A 143 -1.41 4.44 -12.36
N LEU A 144 -1.86 3.51 -11.53
CA LEU A 144 -1.45 2.11 -11.61
C LEU A 144 -1.90 1.43 -12.89
N LYS A 145 -3.10 1.73 -13.39
CA LYS A 145 -3.57 1.18 -14.68
C LYS A 145 -2.69 1.60 -15.85
N SER A 146 -2.11 2.79 -15.78
CA SER A 146 -1.22 3.34 -16.80
C SER A 146 0.23 2.90 -16.65
N LEU A 147 0.57 2.24 -15.53
CA LEU A 147 1.92 1.77 -15.27
C LEU A 147 2.26 0.59 -16.19
N ASP A 148 3.35 0.71 -16.93
CA ASP A 148 3.87 -0.37 -17.76
C ASP A 148 4.77 -1.28 -16.91
N LEU A 149 4.25 -2.46 -16.56
CA LEU A 149 4.92 -3.43 -15.69
C LEU A 149 5.92 -4.31 -16.45
N THR A 150 6.82 -3.66 -17.20
CA THR A 150 7.94 -4.35 -17.83
C THR A 150 8.95 -4.81 -16.76
N PRO A 151 9.68 -5.91 -17.00
CA PRO A 151 10.56 -6.53 -15.99
C PRO A 151 11.71 -5.65 -15.48
N ASN A 152 11.98 -4.49 -16.10
CA ASN A 152 13.04 -3.56 -15.71
C ASN A 152 12.55 -2.41 -14.82
N VAL A 153 11.24 -2.32 -14.54
CA VAL A 153 10.67 -1.27 -13.70
C VAL A 153 10.84 -1.64 -12.23
N ASP A 154 11.26 -0.68 -11.40
CA ASP A 154 11.33 -0.86 -9.96
C ASP A 154 9.93 -1.02 -9.37
N THR A 155 9.56 -2.26 -9.08
CA THR A 155 8.28 -2.65 -8.49
C THR A 155 8.33 -2.73 -6.96
N SER A 156 9.43 -2.32 -6.31
CA SER A 156 9.59 -2.42 -4.85
C SER A 156 8.48 -1.73 -4.07
N LYS A 157 7.93 -0.65 -4.62
CA LYS A 157 6.84 0.14 -4.03
C LYS A 157 5.44 -0.28 -4.45
N LEU A 158 5.33 -1.20 -5.41
CA LEU A 158 4.04 -1.62 -5.96
C LEU A 158 3.27 -2.51 -4.98
N LEU A 159 3.95 -3.47 -4.36
CA LEU A 159 3.30 -4.41 -3.45
C LEU A 159 2.74 -3.75 -2.18
N PRO A 160 3.50 -2.89 -1.45
CA PRO A 160 2.95 -2.18 -0.30
C PRO A 160 1.69 -1.37 -0.66
N LEU A 161 1.73 -0.73 -1.83
CA LEU A 161 0.61 0.07 -2.31
C LEU A 161 -0.64 -0.79 -2.58
N LEU A 162 -0.48 -1.94 -3.24
CA LEU A 162 -1.59 -2.86 -3.49
C LEU A 162 -2.15 -3.45 -2.20
N VAL A 163 -1.30 -3.76 -1.21
CA VAL A 163 -1.74 -4.21 0.12
C VAL A 163 -2.62 -3.13 0.76
N ILE A 164 -2.17 -1.86 0.78
CA ILE A 164 -2.96 -0.75 1.33
C ILE A 164 -4.31 -0.65 0.62
N LEU A 165 -4.33 -0.61 -0.72
CA LEU A 165 -5.58 -0.51 -1.49
C LEU A 165 -6.55 -1.66 -1.25
N LEU A 166 -6.05 -2.89 -1.09
CA LEU A 166 -6.88 -4.08 -0.86
C LEU A 166 -7.46 -4.16 0.56
N GLN A 167 -6.94 -3.37 1.50
CA GLN A 167 -7.52 -3.21 2.84
C GLN A 167 -8.67 -2.19 2.87
N ASN A 168 -9.01 -1.55 1.74
CA ASN A 168 -10.02 -0.50 1.70
C ASN A 168 -11.45 -1.07 1.86
N PRO A 169 -12.21 -0.68 2.91
CA PRO A 169 -13.54 -1.23 3.14
C PRO A 169 -14.57 -0.82 2.06
N LEU A 170 -14.27 0.20 1.26
CA LEU A 170 -15.09 0.58 0.10
C LEU A 170 -15.14 -0.49 -0.99
N LEU A 171 -14.25 -1.48 -0.96
CA LEU A 171 -14.32 -2.63 -1.86
C LEU A 171 -15.52 -3.54 -1.59
N LEU A 172 -16.19 -3.40 -0.45
CA LEU A 172 -17.45 -4.07 -0.12
C LEU A 172 -18.68 -3.18 -0.34
N ASP A 173 -18.50 -1.89 -0.58
CA ASP A 173 -19.58 -0.93 -0.72
C ASP A 173 -20.18 -0.98 -2.15
N PRO A 174 -21.47 -1.36 -2.30
CA PRO A 174 -22.13 -1.42 -3.60
C PRO A 174 -22.08 -0.12 -4.40
N GLU A 175 -22.07 1.04 -3.75
CA GLU A 175 -21.98 2.34 -4.44
C GLU A 175 -20.59 2.54 -5.06
N SER A 176 -19.56 2.05 -4.38
CA SER A 176 -18.15 2.12 -4.80
C SER A 176 -17.76 1.03 -5.82
N HIS A 177 -18.56 -0.04 -5.96
CA HIS A 177 -18.33 -1.16 -6.89
C HIS A 177 -18.41 -0.77 -8.38
N ALA A 178 -19.00 0.37 -8.73
CA ALA A 178 -19.06 0.81 -10.12
C ALA A 178 -17.68 1.18 -10.68
N GLU A 179 -16.79 1.72 -9.85
CA GLU A 179 -15.52 2.30 -10.30
C GLU A 179 -14.28 1.72 -9.60
N VAL A 180 -14.31 1.59 -8.27
CA VAL A 180 -13.12 1.24 -7.47
C VAL A 180 -12.72 -0.23 -7.69
N LEU A 181 -13.63 -1.16 -7.42
CA LEU A 181 -13.34 -2.58 -7.48
C LEU A 181 -13.00 -3.09 -8.90
N PRO A 182 -13.72 -2.70 -9.98
CA PRO A 182 -13.31 -3.03 -11.35
C PRO A 182 -11.90 -2.53 -11.67
N SER A 183 -11.54 -1.36 -11.15
CA SER A 183 -10.23 -0.76 -11.33
C SER A 183 -9.12 -1.52 -10.60
N VAL A 184 -9.38 -1.94 -9.35
CA VAL A 184 -8.48 -2.83 -8.61
C VAL A 184 -8.29 -4.15 -9.36
N CYS A 185 -9.37 -4.76 -9.86
CA CYS A 185 -9.28 -6.02 -10.61
C CYS A 185 -8.41 -5.90 -11.87
N GLU A 186 -8.54 -4.78 -12.60
CA GLU A 186 -7.72 -4.52 -13.78
C GLU A 186 -6.24 -4.40 -13.43
N VAL A 187 -5.90 -3.68 -12.35
CA VAL A 187 -4.52 -3.53 -11.86
C VAL A 187 -3.94 -4.88 -11.44
N LEU A 188 -4.69 -5.68 -10.68
CA LEU A 188 -4.26 -7.03 -10.26
C LEU A 188 -4.04 -7.95 -11.46
N CYS A 189 -4.90 -7.89 -12.48
CA CYS A 189 -4.74 -8.69 -13.70
C CYS A 189 -3.52 -8.30 -14.55
N LYS A 190 -3.05 -7.05 -14.44
CA LYS A 190 -1.83 -6.56 -15.11
C LYS A 190 -0.56 -6.94 -14.36
N LEU A 191 -0.66 -7.28 -13.08
CA LEU A 191 0.48 -7.63 -12.24
C LEU A 191 1.18 -8.89 -12.79
N PRO A 192 2.51 -8.85 -13.00
CA PRO A 192 3.26 -10.04 -13.38
C PRO A 192 3.06 -11.20 -12.40
N GLN A 193 2.96 -12.43 -12.93
CA GLN A 193 2.61 -13.62 -12.14
C GLN A 193 3.56 -13.89 -10.96
N TYR A 194 4.84 -13.50 -11.06
CA TYR A 194 5.82 -13.69 -9.98
C TYR A 194 5.55 -12.81 -8.76
N HIS A 195 4.76 -11.74 -8.89
CA HIS A 195 4.33 -10.90 -7.77
C HIS A 195 3.08 -11.43 -7.06
N HIS A 196 2.27 -12.29 -7.71
CA HIS A 196 1.04 -12.84 -7.13
C HIS A 196 1.29 -13.58 -5.80
N PRO A 197 2.27 -14.51 -5.68
CA PRO A 197 2.53 -15.19 -4.41
C PRO A 197 2.99 -14.24 -3.31
N VAL A 198 3.80 -13.23 -3.64
CA VAL A 198 4.30 -12.25 -2.66
C VAL A 198 3.14 -11.38 -2.13
N LEU A 199 2.30 -10.86 -3.03
CA LEU A 199 1.12 -10.07 -2.66
C LEU A 199 0.18 -10.88 -1.75
N CYS A 200 -0.10 -12.13 -2.11
CA CYS A 200 -1.01 -12.96 -1.32
C CYS A 200 -0.41 -13.30 0.04
N HIS A 201 0.89 -13.57 0.11
CA HIS A 201 1.58 -13.78 1.37
C HIS A 201 1.47 -12.54 2.29
N ASP A 202 1.76 -11.35 1.78
CA ASP A 202 1.70 -10.10 2.57
C ASP A 202 0.27 -9.78 3.05
N LEU A 203 -0.74 -10.08 2.22
CA LEU A 203 -2.15 -9.92 2.59
C LEU A 203 -2.59 -10.89 3.69
N LEU A 204 -2.02 -12.09 3.76
CA LEU A 204 -2.46 -13.14 4.67
C LEU A 204 -1.63 -13.23 5.96
N ILE A 205 -0.40 -12.73 6.00
CA ILE A 205 0.42 -12.76 7.23
C ILE A 205 -0.25 -11.94 8.36
N PRO A 206 -0.43 -12.47 9.58
CA PRO A 206 -0.94 -11.68 10.69
C PRO A 206 -0.05 -10.48 11.01
N PRO A 207 -0.62 -9.32 11.39
CA PRO A 207 0.18 -8.15 11.74
C PRO A 207 1.17 -8.48 12.86
N SER A 208 2.42 -8.02 12.71
CA SER A 208 3.59 -8.28 13.56
C SER A 208 3.37 -8.01 15.06
N SER A 209 2.31 -7.28 15.42
CA SER A 209 1.87 -7.04 16.80
C SER A 209 1.43 -8.30 17.57
N HIS A 210 1.29 -9.45 16.91
CA HIS A 210 1.03 -10.73 17.59
C HIS A 210 2.29 -11.55 17.96
N ILE A 211 3.49 -11.08 17.61
CA ILE A 211 4.74 -11.85 17.79
C ILE A 211 5.62 -11.22 18.88
N ILE A 212 5.11 -11.15 20.11
CA ILE A 212 5.96 -11.07 21.31
C ILE A 212 5.52 -12.16 22.28
N VAL A 213 5.70 -13.42 21.91
CA VAL A 213 5.93 -14.48 22.90
C VAL A 213 7.04 -15.39 22.38
N ALA A 214 8.05 -15.54 23.23
CA ALA A 214 9.31 -16.21 22.95
C ALA A 214 9.16 -17.72 22.68
N ASN A 215 10.08 -18.22 21.85
CA ASN A 215 10.54 -19.61 21.72
C ASN A 215 9.63 -20.61 20.97
N GLY A 216 9.96 -20.82 19.69
CA GLY A 216 9.67 -22.05 18.93
C GLY A 216 8.90 -21.82 17.62
N PRO A 217 9.04 -22.70 16.61
CA PRO A 217 8.22 -22.68 15.41
C PRO A 217 6.88 -23.33 15.77
N ILE A 218 5.99 -22.56 16.39
CA ILE A 218 4.59 -22.95 16.55
C ILE A 218 3.84 -22.12 15.53
N HIS A 219 3.56 -22.71 14.36
CA HIS A 219 2.47 -22.24 13.51
C HIS A 219 1.21 -22.34 14.37
N ASN A 220 0.84 -21.23 15.01
CA ASN A 220 -0.26 -21.21 15.96
C ASN A 220 -1.56 -21.38 15.19
N LYS A 221 -2.49 -22.14 15.77
CA LYS A 221 -3.86 -22.28 15.26
C LYS A 221 -4.51 -20.90 14.99
N ASP A 222 -4.13 -19.90 15.77
CA ASP A 222 -4.58 -18.51 15.68
C ASP A 222 -4.13 -17.83 14.36
N ASP A 223 -2.92 -18.14 13.89
CA ASP A 223 -2.42 -17.61 12.60
C ASP A 223 -3.23 -18.21 11.45
N HIS A 224 -3.53 -19.51 11.50
CA HIS A 224 -4.37 -20.17 10.50
C HIS A 224 -5.80 -19.61 10.48
N GLU A 225 -6.37 -19.32 11.64
CA GLU A 225 -7.70 -18.71 11.74
C GLU A 225 -7.71 -17.28 11.18
N TYR A 226 -6.67 -16.49 11.47
CA TYR A 226 -6.49 -15.17 10.87
C TYR A 226 -6.39 -15.25 9.34
N MET A 227 -5.51 -16.10 8.82
CA MET A 227 -5.34 -16.30 7.37
C MET A 227 -6.64 -16.72 6.70
N ALA A 228 -7.38 -17.65 7.31
CA ALA A 228 -8.66 -18.12 6.78
C ALA A 228 -9.68 -16.98 6.72
N ARG A 229 -9.76 -16.13 7.76
CA ARG A 229 -10.66 -14.97 7.81
C ARG A 229 -10.31 -13.91 6.77
N GLU A 230 -9.04 -13.54 6.65
CA GLU A 230 -8.60 -12.57 5.64
C GLU A 230 -8.85 -13.08 4.22
N LEU A 231 -8.65 -14.38 3.99
CA LEU A 231 -8.94 -14.98 2.71
C LEU A 231 -10.43 -15.04 2.41
N GLU A 232 -11.26 -15.44 3.37
CA GLU A 232 -12.71 -15.41 3.25
C GLU A 232 -13.21 -13.99 2.95
N HIS A 233 -12.62 -12.99 3.60
CA HIS A 233 -12.91 -11.59 3.34
C HIS A 233 -12.56 -11.18 1.90
N LEU A 234 -11.34 -11.48 1.43
CA LEU A 234 -10.91 -11.19 0.07
C LEU A 234 -11.77 -11.90 -0.98
N ILE A 235 -12.06 -13.20 -0.80
CA ILE A 235 -12.96 -13.96 -1.68
C ILE A 235 -14.36 -13.34 -1.67
N GLY A 236 -14.85 -12.97 -0.48
CA GLY A 236 -16.15 -12.33 -0.27
C GLY A 236 -16.31 -11.05 -1.09
N ILE A 237 -15.29 -10.19 -1.13
CA ILE A 237 -15.27 -8.96 -1.95
C ILE A 237 -15.59 -9.26 -3.41
N PHE A 238 -14.79 -10.12 -4.05
CA PHE A 238 -14.94 -10.38 -5.48
C PHE A 238 -16.21 -11.20 -5.79
N HIS A 239 -16.58 -12.16 -4.93
CA HIS A 239 -17.80 -12.94 -5.11
C HIS A 239 -19.05 -12.07 -4.97
N HIS A 240 -19.09 -11.17 -3.98
CA HIS A 240 -20.18 -10.23 -3.81
C HIS A 240 -20.33 -9.30 -5.01
N PHE A 241 -19.22 -8.79 -5.54
CA PHE A 241 -19.20 -7.97 -6.75
C PHE A 241 -19.74 -8.70 -7.98
N VAL A 242 -19.25 -9.91 -8.26
CA VAL A 242 -19.74 -10.74 -9.37
C VAL A 242 -21.25 -11.00 -9.20
N THR A 243 -21.69 -11.35 -8.00
CA THR A 243 -23.10 -11.62 -7.69
C THR A 243 -23.96 -10.38 -7.96
N LEU A 244 -23.64 -9.23 -7.39
CA LEU A 244 -24.39 -7.99 -7.59
C LEU A 244 -24.44 -7.59 -9.07
N ARG A 245 -23.33 -7.72 -9.78
CA ARG A 245 -23.23 -7.36 -11.20
C ARG A 245 -24.00 -8.32 -12.10
N LEU A 246 -24.15 -9.59 -11.71
CA LEU A 246 -25.01 -10.55 -12.41
C LEU A 246 -26.50 -10.30 -12.14
N LEU A 247 -26.86 -9.93 -10.90
CA LEU A 247 -28.23 -9.65 -10.49
C LEU A 247 -28.76 -8.31 -11.02
N SER A 248 -27.90 -7.32 -11.19
CA SER A 248 -28.25 -5.97 -11.69
C SER A 248 -28.30 -5.86 -13.21
N ARG A 249 -28.16 -6.99 -13.94
CA ARG A 249 -28.21 -7.00 -15.40
C ARG A 249 -29.60 -6.58 -15.88
N THR A 250 -29.63 -5.52 -16.69
CA THR A 250 -30.84 -5.04 -17.36
C THR A 250 -31.04 -5.66 -18.75
N ASP A 251 -30.03 -6.36 -19.27
CA ASP A 251 -30.06 -7.05 -20.57
C ASP A 251 -29.83 -8.55 -20.38
N ASP A 252 -30.87 -9.35 -20.62
CA ASP A 252 -30.84 -10.81 -20.53
C ASP A 252 -29.87 -11.47 -21.52
N ASN A 253 -29.38 -10.73 -22.54
CA ASN A 253 -28.41 -11.24 -23.52
C ASN A 253 -26.94 -11.03 -23.12
N MET A 254 -26.66 -10.32 -22.02
CA MET A 254 -25.30 -10.18 -21.49
C MET A 254 -24.89 -11.51 -20.85
N THR A 255 -23.99 -12.27 -21.47
CA THR A 255 -23.39 -13.45 -20.82
C THR A 255 -22.25 -13.02 -19.87
N PRO A 256 -21.96 -13.74 -18.79
CA PRO A 256 -20.86 -13.40 -17.86
C PRO A 256 -19.52 -13.18 -18.58
N ASN A 257 -19.30 -13.95 -19.66
CA ASN A 257 -18.10 -13.91 -20.49
C ASN A 257 -17.97 -12.65 -21.39
N ARG A 258 -18.98 -11.78 -21.44
CA ARG A 258 -18.94 -10.51 -22.17
C ARG A 258 -18.65 -9.30 -21.27
N ASP A 259 -18.75 -9.46 -19.95
CA ASP A 259 -18.45 -8.39 -19.01
C ASP A 259 -17.00 -8.48 -18.55
N VAL A 260 -16.18 -7.54 -19.03
CA VAL A 260 -14.74 -7.49 -18.72
C VAL A 260 -14.48 -7.34 -17.22
N ALA A 261 -15.36 -6.66 -16.48
CA ALA A 261 -15.20 -6.48 -15.04
C ALA A 261 -15.45 -7.80 -14.30
N ILE A 262 -16.47 -8.57 -14.71
CA ILE A 262 -16.71 -9.92 -14.18
C ILE A 262 -15.51 -10.82 -14.48
N MET A 263 -15.03 -10.83 -15.74
CA MET A 263 -13.85 -11.64 -16.11
C MET A 263 -12.61 -11.30 -15.28
N ASN A 264 -12.32 -10.02 -15.06
CA ASN A 264 -11.16 -9.61 -14.26
C ASN A 264 -11.35 -9.96 -12.78
N ALA A 265 -12.55 -9.81 -12.22
CA ALA A 265 -12.85 -10.25 -10.86
C ALA A 265 -12.69 -11.77 -10.69
N THR A 266 -13.14 -12.56 -11.66
CA THR A 266 -12.95 -14.02 -11.67
C THR A 266 -11.47 -14.41 -11.74
N LYS A 267 -10.65 -13.68 -12.51
CA LYS A 267 -9.19 -13.89 -12.52
C LYS A 267 -8.55 -13.58 -11.17
N CYS A 268 -8.98 -12.50 -10.51
CA CYS A 268 -8.52 -12.15 -9.17
C CYS A 268 -8.90 -13.24 -8.15
N LEU A 269 -10.14 -13.74 -8.20
CA LEU A 269 -10.58 -14.89 -7.39
C LEU A 269 -9.70 -16.11 -7.61
N ALA A 270 -9.42 -16.46 -8.87
CA ALA A 270 -8.57 -17.59 -9.20
C ALA A 270 -7.15 -17.41 -8.65
N MET A 271 -6.58 -16.21 -8.72
CA MET A 271 -5.28 -15.88 -8.13
C MET A 271 -5.25 -16.20 -6.63
N PHE A 272 -6.23 -15.74 -5.86
CA PHE A 272 -6.30 -16.02 -4.42
C PHE A 272 -6.58 -17.49 -4.10
N CYS A 273 -7.42 -18.16 -4.90
CA CYS A 273 -7.77 -19.57 -4.70
C CYS A 273 -6.63 -20.54 -5.05
N ILE A 274 -5.88 -20.29 -6.11
CA ILE A 274 -4.74 -21.14 -6.52
C ILE A 274 -3.64 -21.06 -5.45
N LEU A 275 -3.38 -19.86 -4.94
CA LEU A 275 -2.36 -19.64 -3.93
C LEU A 275 -2.77 -20.17 -2.56
N LEU A 276 -4.06 -20.21 -2.24
CA LEU A 276 -4.60 -20.96 -1.09
C LEU A 276 -4.19 -22.44 -1.16
N VAL A 277 -4.43 -23.09 -2.30
CA VAL A 277 -4.11 -24.51 -2.47
C VAL A 277 -2.60 -24.75 -2.40
N ALA A 278 -1.79 -23.81 -2.89
CA ALA A 278 -0.34 -23.93 -2.91
C ALA A 278 0.32 -23.71 -1.54
N PHE A 279 -0.13 -22.72 -0.77
CA PHE A 279 0.50 -22.34 0.50
C PHE A 279 -0.15 -23.00 1.72
N HIS A 280 -1.46 -23.27 1.66
CA HIS A 280 -2.23 -23.79 2.80
C HIS A 280 -3.30 -24.78 2.33
N PRO A 281 -2.92 -25.96 1.81
CA PRO A 281 -3.87 -26.97 1.34
C PRO A 281 -4.85 -27.42 2.44
N GLU A 282 -4.41 -27.34 3.70
CA GLU A 282 -5.18 -27.62 4.92
C GLU A 282 -6.42 -26.70 5.09
N LEU A 283 -6.42 -25.50 4.50
CA LEU A 283 -7.52 -24.54 4.58
C LEU A 283 -8.59 -24.76 3.51
N PHE A 284 -8.31 -25.58 2.50
CA PHE A 284 -9.24 -25.87 1.40
C PHE A 284 -10.56 -26.53 1.85
N PRO A 285 -10.61 -27.46 2.82
CA PRO A 285 -11.88 -28.03 3.30
C PRO A 285 -12.75 -26.99 4.01
N THR A 286 -12.13 -26.04 4.71
CA THR A 286 -12.82 -25.00 5.48
C THR A 286 -13.46 -23.95 4.57
N ILE A 287 -12.76 -23.59 3.49
CA ILE A 287 -13.19 -22.55 2.54
C ILE A 287 -13.96 -23.15 1.35
N GLY A 288 -13.71 -24.40 0.99
CA GLY A 288 -14.36 -25.12 -0.12
C GLY A 288 -15.88 -25.25 0.01
N CYS A 289 -16.41 -25.20 1.24
CA CYS A 289 -17.85 -25.10 1.48
C CYS A 289 -18.46 -23.79 0.96
N SER A 290 -17.71 -22.69 0.93
CA SER A 290 -18.16 -21.38 0.44
C SER A 290 -17.92 -21.18 -1.07
N LEU A 291 -16.98 -21.91 -1.67
CA LEU A 291 -16.61 -21.83 -3.09
C LEU A 291 -17.40 -22.79 -4.01
N SER A 292 -18.40 -23.51 -3.47
CA SER A 292 -19.16 -24.54 -4.21
C SER A 292 -20.12 -24.00 -5.29
N PHE A 293 -20.05 -22.73 -5.65
CA PHE A 293 -20.80 -22.17 -6.78
C PHE A 293 -19.91 -21.28 -7.64
N THR A 294 -19.90 -21.53 -8.95
CA THR A 294 -19.47 -20.64 -10.05
C THR A 294 -17.99 -20.55 -10.46
N LEU A 295 -17.21 -21.63 -10.37
CA LEU A 295 -15.96 -21.72 -11.13
C LEU A 295 -15.92 -23.02 -11.92
N PHE A 296 -16.57 -23.05 -13.09
CA PHE A 296 -16.27 -23.82 -14.32
C PHE A 296 -17.51 -23.81 -15.24
N PRO A 297 -17.42 -23.38 -16.50
CA PRO A 297 -18.01 -24.14 -17.59
C PRO A 297 -17.13 -25.35 -17.95
#